data_AF-A0A7S0I3U5-F1
#
_entry.id   AF-A0A7S0I3U5-F1
#
_cell.length_a   1.000
_cell.length_b   1.000
_cell.length_c   1.000
_cell.angle_alpha   90.00
_cell.angle_beta   90.00
_cell.angle_gamma   90.00
#
_symmetry.space_group_name_H-M   'P 1'
#
loop_
_entity.id
_entity.type
_entity.pdbx_description
1 polymer ?
#
loop_
_entity_poly.entity_id
_entity_poly.type
_entity_poly.pdbx_seq_one_letter_code
_entity_poly.pdbx_strand_id
1 'polypeptide(L)'
;GAHYNDGTGRSAGHVRVLEWLNESWVQLGTDIDGEAQDDYSGGSVSLSADGTRLAVGAHNNDGTGSYAGHVRVLEWLNGTWVQLGTDIDGEAQDDYSGGSVSLSAD
;
A
#
# COMPACT_ATOMS: atom_id res chain seq x y z
N GLY A 1 -0.71 -7.14 -3.51
CA GLY A 1 -0.15 -7.02 -2.16
C GLY A 1 -0.06 -8.38 -1.50
N ALA A 2 0.71 -8.48 -0.42
CA ALA A 2 0.81 -9.65 0.43
C ALA A 2 0.83 -9.19 1.89
N HIS A 3 -0.37 -9.01 2.45
CA HIS A 3 -0.59 -8.35 3.74
C HIS A 3 -0.15 -9.15 4.97
N TYR A 4 0.08 -10.46 4.84
CA TYR A 4 0.67 -11.29 5.89
C TYR A 4 2.19 -11.44 5.77
N ASN A 5 2.86 -10.61 4.95
CA ASN A 5 4.31 -10.72 4.80
C ASN A 5 5.02 -10.21 6.05
N ASP A 6 6.00 -11.00 6.51
CA ASP A 6 6.74 -10.76 7.75
C ASP A 6 8.08 -10.00 7.54
N GLY A 7 8.34 -9.47 6.34
CA GLY A 7 9.65 -8.95 5.93
C GLY A 7 10.18 -7.80 6.79
N THR A 8 9.30 -6.90 7.23
CA THR A 8 9.64 -5.76 8.09
C THR A 8 9.08 -5.87 9.52
N GLY A 9 8.25 -6.88 9.77
CA GLY A 9 7.58 -7.12 11.04
C GLY A 9 6.48 -8.15 10.83
N ARG A 10 6.06 -8.86 11.89
CA ARG A 10 5.02 -9.90 11.78
C ARG A 10 3.76 -9.32 11.12
N SER A 11 3.31 -9.89 10.02
CA SER A 11 2.13 -9.44 9.27
C SER A 11 2.11 -7.93 8.98
N ALA A 12 3.26 -7.28 8.87
CA ALA A 12 3.31 -5.87 8.49
C ALA A 12 2.78 -5.69 7.06
N GLY A 13 3.00 -6.70 6.23
CA GLY A 13 2.57 -6.71 4.85
C GLY A 13 3.56 -5.99 3.93
N HIS A 14 3.40 -6.22 2.63
CA HIS A 14 4.15 -5.46 1.60
C HIS A 14 3.39 -5.47 0.27
N VAL A 15 3.82 -4.58 -0.62
CA VAL A 15 3.37 -4.51 -2.01
C VAL A 15 4.59 -4.53 -2.94
N ARG A 16 4.46 -5.28 -4.04
CA ARG A 16 5.36 -5.22 -5.19
C ARG A 16 4.57 -4.79 -6.41
N VAL A 17 5.16 -3.90 -7.19
CA VAL A 17 4.68 -3.58 -8.53
C VAL A 17 5.56 -4.29 -9.53
N LEU A 18 4.95 -4.97 -10.49
CA LEU A 18 5.65 -5.73 -11.52
C LEU A 18 5.21 -5.25 -12.90
N GLU A 19 6.17 -5.18 -13.81
CA GLU A 19 5.97 -4.86 -15.22
C GLU A 19 6.30 -6.10 -16.07
N TRP A 20 5.51 -6.34 -17.12
CA TRP A 20 5.76 -7.43 -18.06
C TRP A 20 6.72 -6.96 -19.15
N LEU A 21 7.99 -7.37 -19.06
CA LEU A 21 9.05 -7.00 -19.98
C LEU A 21 9.76 -8.26 -20.51
N ASN A 22 9.97 -8.31 -21.82
CA ASN A 22 10.75 -9.37 -22.48
C ASN A 22 10.35 -10.79 -22.03
N GLU A 23 9.05 -11.09 -22.05
CA GLU A 23 8.48 -12.39 -21.67
C GLU A 23 8.69 -12.75 -20.19
N SER A 24 8.91 -11.76 -19.32
CA SER A 24 9.11 -11.96 -17.88
C SER A 24 8.47 -10.87 -17.04
N TRP A 25 8.05 -11.21 -15.82
CA TRP A 25 7.66 -10.23 -14.82
C TRP A 25 8.92 -9.66 -14.15
N VAL A 26 9.12 -8.36 -14.29
CA VAL A 26 10.23 -7.61 -13.70
C VAL A 26 9.67 -6.69 -12.63
N GLN A 27 10.28 -6.66 -11.45
CA GLN A 27 9.84 -5.76 -10.40
C GLN A 27 10.19 -4.31 -10.72
N LEU A 28 9.22 -3.42 -10.54
CA LEU A 28 9.34 -2.00 -10.77
C LEU A 28 9.57 -1.28 -9.44
N GLY A 29 10.85 -1.00 -9.14
CA GLY A 29 11.29 -0.38 -7.89
C GLY A 29 11.56 -1.39 -6.77
N THR A 30 11.80 -0.90 -5.56
CA THR A 30 11.94 -1.72 -4.35
C THR A 30 10.57 -2.19 -3.84
N ASP A 31 10.58 -3.13 -2.90
CA ASP A 31 9.37 -3.48 -2.15
C ASP A 31 8.83 -2.23 -1.43
N ILE A 32 7.50 -2.15 -1.35
CA ILE A 32 6.79 -1.15 -0.56
C ILE A 32 6.32 -1.87 0.70
N ASP A 33 7.10 -1.73 1.76
CA ASP A 33 6.85 -2.45 3.01
C ASP A 33 5.82 -1.74 3.89
N GLY A 34 5.07 -2.53 4.66
CA GLY A 34 4.22 -2.03 5.73
C GLY A 34 5.03 -1.42 6.88
N GLU A 35 4.40 -0.51 7.62
CA GLU A 35 5.08 0.31 8.62
C GLU A 35 5.33 -0.42 9.93
N ALA A 36 4.32 -1.14 10.42
CA ALA A 36 4.36 -1.82 11.70
C ALA A 36 3.75 -3.22 11.63
N GLN A 37 4.06 -4.01 12.65
CA GLN A 37 3.50 -5.35 12.82
C GLN A 37 1.96 -5.29 12.88
N ASP A 38 1.32 -6.28 12.26
CA ASP A 38 -0.13 -6.49 12.26
C ASP A 38 -0.97 -5.39 11.56
N ASP A 39 -0.34 -4.45 10.83
CA ASP A 39 -1.03 -3.40 10.04
C ASP A 39 -1.73 -3.95 8.78
N TYR A 40 -1.29 -5.11 8.29
CA TYR A 40 -1.79 -5.75 7.07
C TYR A 40 -1.73 -4.86 5.82
N SER A 41 -0.61 -4.15 5.63
CA SER A 41 -0.39 -3.31 4.46
C SER A 41 -0.41 -4.12 3.16
N GLY A 42 -1.05 -3.58 2.12
CA GLY A 42 -1.26 -4.28 0.86
C GLY A 42 -2.42 -5.29 0.90
N GLY A 43 -3.31 -5.15 1.89
CA GLY A 43 -4.59 -5.88 1.96
C GLY A 43 -5.56 -5.45 0.85
N SER A 44 -5.48 -4.18 0.44
CA SER A 44 -6.14 -3.63 -0.73
C SER A 44 -5.14 -2.78 -1.53
N VAL A 45 -5.18 -2.85 -2.86
CA VAL A 45 -4.29 -2.07 -3.74
C VAL A 45 -5.05 -1.60 -4.97
N SER A 46 -4.72 -0.41 -5.47
CA SER A 46 -5.24 0.11 -6.73
C SER A 46 -4.15 0.91 -7.45
N LEU A 47 -3.93 0.61 -8.73
CA LEU A 47 -2.96 1.30 -9.60
C LEU A 47 -3.73 2.17 -10.59
N SER A 48 -3.28 3.40 -10.81
CA SER A 48 -3.88 4.30 -11.82
C SER A 48 -3.71 3.74 -13.23
N ALA A 49 -4.57 4.20 -14.15
CA ALA A 49 -4.60 3.73 -15.54
C ALA A 49 -3.27 3.97 -16.28
N ASP A 50 -2.54 5.04 -15.94
CA ASP A 50 -1.23 5.37 -16.49
C ASP A 50 -0.06 4.68 -15.78
N GLY A 51 -0.34 3.93 -14.71
CA GLY A 51 0.66 3.23 -13.91
C GLY A 51 1.52 4.12 -13.01
N THR A 52 1.22 5.41 -12.86
CA THR A 52 2.07 6.37 -12.11
C THR A 52 1.65 6.58 -10.67
N ARG A 53 0.43 6.21 -10.28
CA ARG A 53 -0.10 6.31 -8.90
C ARG A 53 -0.52 4.95 -8.38
N LEU A 54 -0.17 4.69 -7.13
CA LEU A 54 -0.57 3.48 -6.42
C LEU A 54 -1.20 3.85 -5.08
N ALA A 55 -2.40 3.35 -4.80
CA ALA A 55 -3.02 3.40 -3.49
C ALA A 55 -2.87 2.03 -2.81
N VAL A 56 -2.45 2.03 -1.54
CA VAL A 56 -2.24 0.84 -0.71
C VAL A 56 -3.01 1.01 0.59
N GLY A 57 -3.92 0.08 0.87
CA GLY A 57 -4.66 0.03 2.13
C GLY A 57 -3.99 -0.86 3.17
N ALA A 58 -4.01 -0.41 4.43
CA ALA A 58 -3.58 -1.17 5.60
C ALA A 58 -4.67 -1.03 6.69
N HIS A 59 -5.66 -1.91 6.63
CA HIS A 59 -6.91 -1.80 7.39
C HIS A 59 -6.77 -1.93 8.91
N ASN A 60 -5.64 -2.38 9.41
CA ASN A 60 -5.40 -2.52 10.84
C ASN A 60 -4.36 -1.55 11.39
N ASN A 61 -3.87 -0.62 10.57
CA ASN A 61 -2.90 0.36 11.05
C ASN A 61 -3.49 1.19 12.22
N ASP A 62 -2.62 1.46 13.20
CA ASP A 62 -3.00 2.06 14.48
C ASP A 62 -2.72 3.57 14.57
N GLY A 63 -2.47 4.26 13.45
CA GLY A 63 -1.96 5.65 13.41
C GLY A 63 -2.76 6.66 14.23
N THR A 64 -4.09 6.57 14.23
CA THR A 64 -5.01 7.46 14.97
C THR A 64 -5.78 6.75 16.09
N GLY A 65 -5.72 5.42 16.15
CA GLY A 65 -6.42 4.58 17.12
C GLY A 65 -6.32 3.10 16.71
N SER A 66 -6.56 2.17 17.64
CA SER A 66 -6.46 0.74 17.32
C SER A 66 -7.36 0.36 16.15
N TYR A 67 -6.80 -0.28 15.14
CA TYR A 67 -7.50 -0.69 13.93
C TYR A 67 -8.25 0.44 13.21
N ALA A 68 -7.77 1.69 13.33
CA ALA A 68 -8.34 2.81 12.58
C ALA A 68 -8.15 2.60 11.07
N GLY A 69 -7.03 2.00 10.69
CA GLY A 69 -6.61 1.75 9.32
C GLY A 69 -6.14 3.02 8.61
N HIS A 70 -5.45 2.86 7.49
CA HIS A 70 -5.07 3.98 6.62
C HIS A 70 -4.99 3.59 5.15
N VAL A 71 -4.88 4.61 4.29
CA VAL A 71 -4.50 4.48 2.88
C VAL A 71 -3.25 5.31 2.62
N ARG A 72 -2.24 4.66 2.04
CA ARG A 72 -1.04 5.30 1.52
C ARG A 72 -1.14 5.47 0.01
N VAL A 73 -0.81 6.66 -0.49
CA VAL A 73 -0.71 6.92 -1.93
C VAL A 73 0.76 7.13 -2.29
N LEU A 74 1.20 6.48 -3.37
CA LEU A 74 2.57 6.58 -3.89
C LEU A 74 2.56 7.05 -5.34
N GLU A 75 3.61 7.74 -5.73
CA GLU A 75 3.94 8.16 -7.09
C GLU A 75 5.18 7.44 -7.60
N TRP A 76 5.14 7.00 -8.84
CA TRP A 76 6.31 6.51 -9.53
C TRP A 76 7.18 7.68 -10.04
N LEU A 77 8.29 7.93 -9.37
CA LEU A 77 9.23 9.00 -9.69
C LEU A 77 10.65 8.45 -9.85
N ASN A 78 11.26 8.74 -11.00
CA ASN A 78 12.68 8.48 -11.27
C ASN A 78 13.14 7.03 -10.94
N GLY A 79 12.29 6.04 -11.20
CA GLY A 79 12.63 4.64 -10.94
C GLY A 79 12.30 4.15 -9.52
N THR A 80 11.56 4.93 -8.72
CA THR A 80 11.20 4.59 -7.34
C THR A 80 9.75 4.97 -7.02
N TRP A 81 9.12 4.22 -6.12
CA TRP A 81 7.84 4.59 -5.53
C TRP A 81 8.07 5.54 -4.36
N VAL A 82 7.52 6.75 -4.46
CA VAL A 82 7.67 7.81 -3.46
C VAL A 82 6.29 8.14 -2.92
N GLN A 83 6.14 8.21 -1.59
CA GLN A 83 4.85 8.57 -0.99
C GLN A 83 4.41 9.98 -1.42
N LEU A 84 3.15 10.09 -1.83
CA LEU A 84 2.51 11.33 -2.25
C LEU A 84 1.67 11.89 -1.10
N GLY A 85 2.19 12.90 -0.42
CA GLY A 85 1.53 13.51 0.74
C GLY A 85 1.67 12.66 2.00
N THR A 86 0.86 12.98 3.01
CA THR A 86 0.75 12.16 4.24
C THR A 86 -0.20 10.98 3.99
N ASP A 87 -0.14 9.99 4.88
CA ASP A 87 -1.15 8.93 4.88
C ASP A 87 -2.55 9.51 5.13
N ILE A 88 -3.55 8.82 4.60
CA ILE A 88 -4.97 9.11 4.80
C ILE A 88 -5.45 8.15 5.89
N ASP A 89 -5.43 8.61 7.13
CA ASP A 89 -5.77 7.81 8.30
C ASP A 89 -7.29 7.71 8.51
N GLY A 90 -7.73 6.60 9.10
CA GLY A 90 -9.07 6.48 9.65
C GLY A 90 -9.28 7.48 10.80
N GLU A 91 -10.54 7.83 11.07
CA GLU A 91 -10.87 8.90 12.01
C GLU A 91 -11.05 8.40 13.45
N ALA A 92 -11.36 7.12 13.63
CA ALA A 92 -11.60 6.50 14.92
C ALA A 92 -11.09 5.05 15.00
N GLN A 93 -10.99 4.57 16.25
CA GLN A 93 -10.76 3.16 16.55
C GLN A 93 -11.81 2.28 15.87
N ASP A 94 -11.39 1.12 15.36
CA ASP A 94 -12.26 0.12 14.71
C ASP A 94 -12.99 0.60 13.43
N ASP A 95 -12.47 1.64 12.77
CA ASP A 95 -12.98 2.10 11.48
C ASP A 95 -12.52 1.22 10.30
N TYR A 96 -11.38 0.55 10.44
CA TYR A 96 -10.77 -0.30 9.41
C TYR A 96 -10.63 0.39 8.04
N SER A 97 -10.29 1.68 8.04
CA SER A 97 -10.09 2.48 6.82
C SER A 97 -9.03 1.87 5.93
N GLY A 98 -9.21 1.96 4.61
CA GLY A 98 -8.32 1.29 3.65
C GLY A 98 -8.56 -0.22 3.48
N GLY A 99 -9.61 -0.79 4.10
CA GLY A 99 -10.07 -2.16 3.82
C GLY A 99 -10.44 -2.41 2.35
N SER A 100 -10.80 -1.36 1.61
CA SER A 100 -10.96 -1.38 0.16
C SER A 100 -10.54 -0.04 -0.44
N VAL A 101 -9.72 -0.06 -1.48
CA VAL A 101 -9.29 1.15 -2.21
C VAL A 101 -9.52 0.98 -3.71
N SER A 102 -9.92 2.06 -4.37
CA SER A 102 -10.00 2.16 -5.82
C SER A 102 -9.61 3.57 -6.24
N LEU A 103 -8.66 3.67 -7.16
CA LEU A 103 -8.42 4.88 -7.92
C LEU A 103 -9.42 4.93 -9.07
N SER A 104 -9.85 6.14 -9.43
CA SER A 104 -10.60 6.35 -10.66
C SER A 104 -9.66 6.23 -11.87
N ALA A 105 -10.25 6.08 -13.06
CA ALA A 105 -9.51 5.96 -14.31
C ALA A 105 -9.30 7.29 -15.04
N ASP A 106 -9.84 8.39 -14.50
CA ASP A 106 -9.94 9.71 -15.14
C ASP A 106 -8.96 10.76 -14.59
#